data_AF-A0A3D2BXR6-F1
#
_entry.id   AF-A0A3D2BXR6-F1
#
_cell.length_a   1.000
_cell.length_b   1.000
_cell.length_c   1.000
_cell.angle_alpha   90.00
_cell.angle_beta   90.00
_cell.angle_gamma   90.00
#
_symmetry.space_group_name_H-M   'P 1'
#
loop_
_entity.id
_entity.type
_entity.pdbx_description
1 polymer ?
#
loop_
_entity_poly.entity_id
_entity_poly.type
_entity_poly.pdbx_seq_one_letter_code
_entity_poly.pdbx_strand_id
1 'polypeptide(L)'
;MIKMFTGDPELQARGEQWTSITWFPASNLLLNFGACKVGEPRESGTGYMALHWLTPETDRTTHYYYCAARWNVQTDDERNKEIRELIYKMRTFAFADQDMPVIAAQQVAQDSLDHEPNPAKLSIDAGPNEYEKILNKLIAEEN
;
A
#
# COMPACT_ATOMS: atom_id res chain seq x y z
N MET A 1 5.97 27.31 2.12
CA MET A 1 4.57 27.16 2.59
C MET A 1 3.86 26.28 1.57
N ILE A 2 3.53 25.03 1.92
CA ILE A 2 2.72 24.15 1.04
C ILE A 2 1.30 24.72 1.08
N LYS A 3 0.85 25.35 0.00
CA LYS A 3 -0.56 25.73 -0.12
C LYS A 3 -1.37 24.45 -0.27
N MET A 4 -1.95 23.97 0.84
CA MET A 4 -2.84 22.81 0.86
C MET A 4 -4.16 23.06 0.11
N PHE A 5 -4.49 24.33 -0.14
CA PHE A 5 -5.72 24.73 -0.80
C PHE A 5 -5.41 25.60 -2.01
N THR A 6 -5.86 25.13 -3.16
CA THR A 6 -5.90 25.89 -4.41
C THR A 6 -7.18 26.70 -4.46
N GLY A 7 -7.12 27.90 -5.06
CA GLY A 7 -8.32 28.71 -5.33
C GLY A 7 -9.06 28.28 -6.59
N ASP A 8 -8.55 27.28 -7.30
CA ASP A 8 -9.15 26.73 -8.51
C ASP A 8 -10.39 25.89 -8.16
N PRO A 9 -11.60 26.33 -8.57
CA PRO A 9 -12.84 25.61 -8.27
C PRO A 9 -12.88 24.19 -8.85
N GLU A 10 -12.19 23.91 -9.96
CA GLU A 10 -12.16 22.57 -10.55
C GLU A 10 -11.33 21.62 -9.67
N LEU A 11 -10.21 22.09 -9.14
CA LEU A 11 -9.38 21.31 -8.21
C LEU A 11 -9.98 21.20 -6.80
N GLN A 12 -11.01 21.99 -6.49
CA GLN A 12 -11.81 21.86 -5.27
C GLN A 12 -13.05 20.96 -5.45
N ALA A 13 -13.37 20.56 -6.68
CA ALA A 13 -14.53 19.72 -6.94
C ALA A 13 -14.38 18.35 -6.27
N ARG A 14 -15.51 17.77 -5.88
CA ARG A 14 -15.52 16.42 -5.30
C ARG A 14 -15.09 15.39 -6.35
N GLY A 15 -14.29 14.42 -5.92
CA GLY A 15 -13.97 13.22 -6.69
C GLY A 15 -14.50 11.97 -5.99
N GLU A 16 -14.69 10.92 -6.77
CA GLU A 16 -14.86 9.57 -6.25
C GLU A 16 -13.52 8.85 -6.25
N GLN A 17 -13.21 8.15 -5.17
CA GLN A 17 -11.98 7.39 -5.00
C GLN A 17 -12.31 5.96 -4.61
N TRP A 18 -11.47 5.03 -5.05
CA TRP A 18 -11.53 3.65 -4.61
C TRP A 18 -10.13 3.14 -4.32
N THR A 19 -10.09 2.23 -3.36
CA THR A 19 -8.89 1.48 -3.01
C THR A 19 -9.29 0.05 -2.71
N SER A 20 -8.53 -0.90 -3.22
CA SER A 20 -8.59 -2.30 -2.81
C SER A 20 -7.20 -2.87 -2.76
N ILE A 21 -6.92 -3.70 -1.77
CA ILE A 21 -5.67 -4.45 -1.70
C ILE A 21 -5.99 -5.94 -1.69
N THR A 22 -5.32 -6.69 -2.57
CA THR A 22 -5.46 -8.14 -2.66
C THR A 22 -4.14 -8.76 -2.26
N TRP A 23 -4.19 -9.70 -1.32
CA TRP A 23 -3.05 -10.53 -0.96
C TRP A 23 -3.09 -11.84 -1.74
N PHE A 24 -1.91 -12.31 -2.15
CA PHE A 24 -1.68 -13.60 -2.77
C PHE A 24 -0.61 -14.36 -1.97
N PRO A 25 -0.65 -15.71 -1.95
CA PRO A 25 0.37 -16.54 -1.31
C PRO A 25 1.81 -16.13 -1.69
N ALA A 26 2.75 -16.48 -0.82
CA ALA A 26 4.13 -15.97 -0.85
C ALA A 26 4.24 -14.44 -0.65
N SER A 27 3.37 -13.87 0.20
CA SER A 27 3.47 -12.49 0.70
C SER A 27 3.50 -11.41 -0.40
N ASN A 28 2.68 -11.60 -1.44
CA ASN A 28 2.52 -10.68 -2.55
C ASN A 28 1.23 -9.86 -2.38
N LEU A 29 1.30 -8.53 -2.49
CA LEU A 29 0.12 -7.66 -2.46
C LEU A 29 0.01 -6.81 -3.72
N LEU A 30 -1.24 -6.66 -4.18
CA LEU A 30 -1.62 -5.76 -5.25
C LEU A 30 -2.63 -4.75 -4.71
N LEU A 31 -2.19 -3.49 -4.61
CA LEU A 31 -3.04 -2.34 -4.33
C LEU A 31 -3.56 -1.77 -5.65
N ASN A 32 -4.87 -1.68 -5.78
CA ASN A 32 -5.54 -0.95 -6.87
C ASN A 32 -6.12 0.34 -6.30
N PHE A 33 -5.57 1.47 -6.74
CA PHE A 33 -6.08 2.80 -6.39
C PHE A 33 -6.54 3.50 -7.67
N GLY A 34 -7.66 4.22 -7.57
CA GLY A 34 -8.06 5.14 -8.61
C GLY A 34 -9.01 6.22 -8.11
N ALA A 35 -9.15 7.24 -8.94
CA ALA A 35 -10.04 8.35 -8.73
C ALA A 35 -10.68 8.80 -10.04
N CYS A 36 -11.93 9.24 -9.99
CA CYS A 36 -12.65 9.85 -11.11
C CYS A 36 -13.49 11.05 -10.64
N LYS A 37 -14.07 11.79 -11.59
CA LYS A 37 -15.10 12.79 -11.26
C LYS A 37 -16.36 12.07 -10.78
N VAL A 38 -17.12 12.72 -9.89
CA VAL A 38 -18.37 12.16 -9.37
C VAL A 38 -19.33 11.81 -10.52
N GLY A 39 -19.86 10.59 -10.52
CA GLY A 39 -20.77 10.09 -11.55
C GLY A 39 -20.14 9.68 -12.88
N GLU A 40 -18.83 9.84 -13.06
CA GLU A 40 -18.12 9.33 -14.24
C GLU A 40 -17.74 7.84 -14.06
N PRO A 41 -17.69 7.04 -15.15
CA PRO A 41 -17.20 5.67 -15.09
C PRO A 41 -15.77 5.61 -14.53
N ARG A 42 -15.45 4.58 -13.75
CA ARG A 42 -14.10 4.44 -13.16
C ARG A 42 -13.01 4.34 -14.22
N GLU A 43 -13.36 3.77 -15.38
CA GLU A 43 -12.48 3.58 -16.53
C GLU A 43 -12.04 4.92 -17.16
N SER A 44 -12.82 5.99 -16.99
CA SER A 44 -12.44 7.35 -17.44
C SER A 44 -11.57 8.08 -16.41
N GLY A 45 -11.46 7.53 -15.19
CA GLY A 45 -10.63 8.05 -14.11
C GLY A 45 -9.13 7.87 -14.33
N THR A 46 -8.34 8.07 -13.29
CA THR A 46 -6.88 7.85 -13.30
C THR A 46 -6.46 7.14 -12.03
N GLY A 47 -5.32 6.48 -12.04
CA GLY A 47 -4.87 5.75 -10.87
C GLY A 47 -3.58 4.99 -11.06
N TYR A 48 -3.37 4.02 -10.16
CA TYR A 48 -2.23 3.12 -10.22
C TYR A 48 -2.52 1.76 -9.61
N MET A 49 -1.83 0.77 -10.15
CA MET A 49 -1.66 -0.55 -9.55
C MET A 49 -0.30 -0.60 -8.87
N ALA A 50 -0.29 -0.70 -7.55
CA ALA A 50 0.93 -0.79 -6.76
C ALA A 50 1.17 -2.24 -6.34
N LEU A 51 2.35 -2.74 -6.69
CA LEU A 51 2.81 -4.07 -6.32
C LEU A 51 3.72 -3.96 -5.12
N HIS A 52 3.54 -4.87 -4.19
CA HIS A 52 4.30 -5.00 -2.95
C HIS A 52 4.68 -6.47 -2.79
N TRP A 53 5.98 -6.76 -2.79
CA TRP A 53 6.49 -8.13 -2.67
C TRP A 53 7.41 -8.20 -1.47
N LEU A 54 7.04 -9.09 -0.54
CA LEU A 54 7.81 -9.33 0.67
C LEU A 54 8.38 -10.75 0.57
N THR A 55 9.69 -10.86 0.43
CA THR A 55 10.39 -12.15 0.39
C THR A 55 11.17 -12.32 1.69
N PRO A 56 10.84 -13.31 2.53
CA PRO A 56 11.62 -13.62 3.71
C PRO A 56 13.08 -13.93 3.33
N GLU A 57 14.03 -13.33 4.04
CA GLU A 57 15.46 -13.65 3.94
C GLU A 57 15.90 -14.50 5.14
N THR A 58 15.43 -14.13 6.33
CA THR A 58 15.58 -14.89 7.58
C THR A 58 14.29 -14.80 8.37
N ASP A 59 14.24 -15.44 9.54
CA ASP A 59 13.12 -15.32 10.48
C ASP A 59 12.89 -13.88 10.99
N ARG A 60 13.84 -12.97 10.76
CA ARG A 60 13.83 -11.59 11.27
C ARG A 60 14.11 -10.53 10.21
N THR A 61 14.31 -10.92 8.95
CA THR A 61 14.59 -9.99 7.85
C THR A 61 13.78 -10.35 6.61
N THR A 62 13.32 -9.34 5.89
CA THR A 62 12.57 -9.49 4.64
C THR A 62 13.10 -8.51 3.60
N HIS A 63 13.17 -8.94 2.35
CA HIS A 63 13.28 -8.02 1.23
C HIS A 63 11.90 -7.47 0.92
N TYR A 64 11.78 -6.13 0.88
CA TYR A 64 10.53 -5.45 0.53
C TYR A 64 10.71 -4.68 -0.77
N TYR A 65 10.15 -5.22 -1.85
CA TYR A 65 10.11 -4.57 -3.15
C TYR A 65 8.75 -3.91 -3.38
N TYR A 66 8.77 -2.71 -3.96
CA TYR A 66 7.56 -2.01 -4.34
C TYR A 66 7.69 -1.33 -5.70
N CYS A 67 6.61 -1.34 -6.48
CA CYS A 67 6.51 -0.59 -7.72
C CYS A 67 5.08 -0.11 -7.96
N ALA A 68 4.86 0.77 -8.92
CA ALA A 68 3.54 1.25 -9.29
C ALA A 68 3.42 1.42 -10.80
N ALA A 69 2.42 0.77 -11.40
CA ALA A 69 2.00 0.96 -12.77
C ALA A 69 0.84 1.97 -12.79
N ARG A 70 1.07 3.15 -13.36
CA ARG A 70 0.06 4.21 -13.48
C ARG A 70 -0.73 4.03 -14.77
N TRP A 71 -2.01 4.38 -14.74
CA TRP A 71 -2.90 4.28 -15.89
C TRP A 71 -3.70 5.57 -16.08
N ASN A 72 -4.08 5.85 -17.33
CA ASN A 72 -4.79 7.05 -17.76
C ASN A 72 -4.24 8.36 -17.16
N VAL A 73 -2.91 8.56 -17.24
CA VAL A 73 -2.27 9.79 -16.77
C VAL A 73 -2.52 10.89 -17.79
N GLN A 74 -3.35 11.86 -17.45
CA GLN A 74 -3.81 12.92 -18.35
C GLN A 74 -2.86 14.14 -18.32
N THR A 75 -1.61 13.97 -18.74
CA THR A 75 -0.60 15.05 -18.77
C THR A 75 0.30 14.96 -20.00
N ASP A 76 1.03 16.04 -20.32
CA ASP A 76 2.17 16.00 -21.25
C ASP A 76 3.36 15.18 -20.70
N ASP A 77 4.36 14.92 -21.56
CA ASP A 77 5.50 14.04 -21.26
C ASP A 77 6.41 14.61 -20.16
N GLU A 78 6.70 15.91 -20.20
CA GLU A 78 7.48 16.60 -19.18
C GLU A 78 6.83 16.47 -17.81
N ARG A 79 5.54 16.80 -17.71
CA ARG A 79 4.79 16.71 -16.47
C ARG A 79 4.60 15.28 -16.01
N ASN A 80 4.46 14.33 -16.93
CA ASN A 80 4.35 12.91 -16.60
C ASN A 80 5.63 12.39 -15.91
N LYS A 81 6.81 12.82 -16.40
CA LYS A 81 8.11 12.52 -15.76
C LYS A 81 8.19 13.12 -14.36
N GLU A 82 7.79 14.38 -14.18
CA GLU A 82 7.77 15.01 -12.85
C GLU A 82 6.86 14.27 -11.86
N ILE A 83 5.65 13.86 -12.30
CA ILE A 83 4.72 13.10 -11.47
C ILE A 83 5.31 11.73 -11.12
N ARG A 84 6.00 11.08 -12.05
CA ARG A 84 6.69 9.80 -11.79
C ARG A 84 7.71 9.94 -10.68
N GLU A 85 8.57 10.94 -10.76
CA GLU A 85 9.61 11.21 -9.75
C GLU A 85 9.00 11.59 -8.41
N LEU A 86 7.91 12.38 -8.41
CA LEU A 86 7.19 12.73 -7.19
C LEU A 86 6.59 11.49 -6.52
N ILE A 87 5.90 10.63 -7.28
CA ILE A 87 5.32 9.39 -6.75
C ILE A 87 6.40 8.47 -6.20
N TYR A 88 7.53 8.34 -6.89
CA TYR A 88 8.68 7.58 -6.39
C TYR A 88 9.14 8.10 -5.03
N LYS A 89 9.45 9.41 -4.93
CA LYS A 89 9.91 10.04 -3.67
C LYS A 89 8.90 9.88 -2.54
N MET A 90 7.62 10.13 -2.81
CA MET A 90 6.56 10.02 -1.80
C MET A 90 6.40 8.59 -1.31
N ARG A 91 6.50 7.58 -2.18
CA ARG A 91 6.42 6.17 -1.78
C ARG A 91 7.66 5.72 -1.00
N THR A 92 8.85 6.15 -1.41
CA THR A 92 10.06 5.87 -0.63
C THR A 92 9.96 6.47 0.76
N PHE A 93 9.52 7.73 0.89
CA PHE A 93 9.28 8.35 2.19
C PHE A 93 8.25 7.57 3.01
N ALA A 94 7.09 7.23 2.43
CA ALA A 94 6.06 6.49 3.14
C ALA A 94 6.56 5.12 3.65
N PHE A 95 7.19 4.31 2.79
CA PHE A 95 7.58 2.96 3.18
C PHE A 95 8.87 2.93 4.01
N ALA A 96 9.92 3.63 3.57
CA ALA A 96 11.22 3.58 4.24
C ALA A 96 11.27 4.44 5.52
N ASP A 97 10.61 5.61 5.52
CA ASP A 97 10.74 6.57 6.61
C ASP A 97 9.54 6.57 7.56
N GLN A 98 8.38 6.03 7.16
CA GLN A 98 7.18 5.96 8.02
C GLN A 98 6.83 4.52 8.43
N ASP A 99 6.64 3.61 7.49
CA ASP A 99 6.19 2.24 7.81
C ASP A 99 7.31 1.40 8.45
N MET A 100 8.52 1.43 7.88
CA MET A 100 9.65 0.61 8.36
C MET A 100 9.99 0.84 9.84
N PRO A 101 10.07 2.08 10.37
CA PRO A 101 10.30 2.30 11.80
C PRO A 101 9.22 1.68 12.69
N VAL A 102 7.95 1.70 12.26
CA VAL A 102 6.85 1.09 13.02
C VAL A 102 6.99 -0.43 13.03
N ILE A 103 7.24 -1.05 11.88
CA ILE A 103 7.43 -2.51 11.75
C ILE A 103 8.65 -2.97 12.56
N ALA A 104 9.76 -2.23 12.49
CA ALA A 104 10.97 -2.54 13.27
C ALA A 104 10.71 -2.45 14.78
N ALA A 105 9.96 -1.43 15.24
CA ALA A 105 9.58 -1.32 16.64
C ALA A 105 8.64 -2.46 17.07
N GLN A 106 7.74 -2.91 16.19
CA GLN A 106 6.90 -4.09 16.44
C GLN A 106 7.75 -5.35 16.60
N GLN A 107 8.77 -5.56 15.76
CA GLN A 107 9.69 -6.70 15.89
C GLN A 107 10.41 -6.70 17.25
N VAL A 108 10.94 -5.54 17.67
CA VAL A 108 11.58 -5.39 18.99
C VAL A 108 10.61 -5.71 20.12
N ALA A 109 9.37 -5.23 20.03
CA ALA A 109 8.35 -5.52 21.02
C ALA A 109 7.99 -7.02 21.07
N GLN A 110 7.88 -7.69 19.91
CA GLN A 110 7.60 -9.13 19.84
C GLN A 110 8.75 -9.96 20.42
N ASP A 111 10.01 -9.63 20.08
CA ASP A 111 11.18 -10.34 20.61
C ASP A 111 11.38 -10.14 22.13
N SER A 112 10.72 -9.16 22.73
CA SER A 112 10.75 -8.94 24.19
C SER A 112 9.78 -9.84 24.98
N LEU A 113 8.88 -10.55 24.29
CA LEU A 113 7.93 -11.47 24.90
C LEU A 113 8.56 -12.86 25.06
N ASP A 114 8.18 -13.56 26.13
CA ASP A 114 8.54 -14.97 26.36
C ASP A 114 7.49 -15.96 25.81
N HIS A 115 6.48 -15.43 25.12
CA HIS A 115 5.38 -16.16 24.53
C HIS A 115 5.01 -15.57 23.16
N GLU A 116 4.25 -16.34 22.38
CA GLU A 116 3.72 -15.86 21.10
C GLU A 116 2.84 -14.61 21.28
N PRO A 117 2.97 -13.58 20.43
CA PRO A 117 2.13 -12.39 20.49
C PRO A 117 0.65 -12.73 20.30
N ASN A 118 -0.23 -12.13 21.11
CA ASN A 118 -1.68 -12.23 20.96
C ASN A 118 -2.34 -10.84 20.92
N PRO A 119 -2.29 -10.15 19.77
CA PRO A 119 -2.79 -8.78 19.64
C PRO A 119 -4.32 -8.72 19.70
N ALA A 120 -4.85 -7.66 20.30
CA ALA A 120 -6.28 -7.36 20.24
C ALA A 120 -6.68 -6.98 18.81
N LYS A 121 -7.64 -7.72 18.24
CA LYS A 121 -8.12 -7.54 16.87
C LYS A 121 -9.23 -6.50 16.82
N LEU A 122 -9.13 -5.55 15.90
CA LEU A 122 -10.13 -4.50 15.64
C LEU A 122 -10.90 -4.77 14.34
N SER A 123 -11.95 -3.98 14.10
CA SER A 123 -12.76 -4.12 12.87
C SER A 123 -11.97 -3.84 11.59
N ILE A 124 -10.93 -3.00 11.66
CA ILE A 124 -10.04 -2.70 10.54
C ILE A 124 -9.12 -3.87 10.16
N ASP A 125 -8.96 -4.86 11.05
CA ASP A 125 -8.05 -5.99 10.86
C ASP A 125 -8.71 -7.16 10.12
N ALA A 126 -9.93 -7.00 9.60
CA ALA A 126 -10.65 -8.07 8.91
C ALA A 126 -9.83 -8.70 7.77
N GLY A 127 -9.16 -7.88 6.95
CA GLY A 127 -8.28 -8.36 5.87
C GLY A 127 -7.07 -9.15 6.39
N PRO A 128 -6.20 -8.55 7.23
CA PRO A 128 -5.08 -9.25 7.85
C PRO A 128 -5.46 -10.54 8.58
N ASN A 129 -6.61 -10.57 9.26
CA ASN A 129 -7.09 -11.76 9.96
C ASN A 129 -7.44 -12.92 9.01
N GLU A 130 -8.01 -12.64 7.84
CA GLU A 130 -8.27 -13.68 6.83
C GLU A 130 -6.98 -14.13 6.15
N TYR A 131 -6.06 -13.20 5.88
CA TYR A 131 -4.70 -13.50 5.41
C TYR A 131 -3.99 -14.49 6.35
N GLU A 132 -3.97 -14.22 7.65
CA GLU A 132 -3.31 -15.04 8.67
C GLU A 132 -3.84 -16.48 8.66
N LYS A 133 -5.16 -16.66 8.56
CA LYS A 133 -5.79 -17.99 8.49
C LYS A 133 -5.34 -18.77 7.25
N ILE A 134 -5.30 -18.11 6.09
CA ILE A 134 -4.91 -18.74 4.83
C ILE A 134 -3.42 -19.10 4.87
N LEU A 135 -2.57 -18.20 5.35
CA LEU A 135 -1.13 -18.44 5.46
C LEU A 135 -0.82 -19.60 6.40
N ASN A 136 -1.42 -19.63 7.59
CA ASN A 136 -1.23 -20.72 8.56
C ASN A 136 -1.67 -22.07 7.99
N LYS A 137 -2.75 -22.09 7.20
CA LYS A 137 -3.19 -23.30 6.50
C LYS A 137 -2.13 -23.76 5.49
N LEU A 138 -1.61 -22.85 4.66
CA LEU A 138 -0.59 -23.19 3.66
C LEU A 138 0.68 -23.73 4.32
N ILE A 139 1.16 -23.09 5.40
CA ILE A 139 2.33 -23.55 6.16
C ILE A 139 2.09 -24.96 6.73
N ALA A 140 0.90 -25.25 7.23
CA ALA A 140 0.57 -26.59 7.72
C ALA A 140 0.51 -27.65 6.60
N GLU A 141 0.26 -27.24 5.35
CA GLU A 141 0.21 -28.10 4.16
C GLU A 141 1.58 -28.33 3.51
N GLU A 142 2.64 -27.60 3.89
CA GLU A 142 4.01 -27.77 3.35
C GLU A 142 4.73 -29.06 3.84
N ASN A 143 4.01 -29.95 4.55
CA ASN A 143 4.50 -31.24 5.05
C ASN A 143 4.52 -32.35 4.00
#